data_AF-A0A661NT96-F1
#
_entry.id   AF-A0A661NT96-F1
#
_cell.length_a   1.000
_cell.length_b   1.000
_cell.length_c   1.000
_cell.angle_alpha   90.00
_cell.angle_beta   90.00
_cell.angle_gamma   90.00
#
_symmetry.space_group_name_H-M   'P 1'
#
loop_
_entity.id
_entity.type
_entity.pdbx_description
1 polymer ?
#
loop_
_entity_poly.entity_id
_entity_poly.type
_entity_poly.pdbx_seq_one_letter_code
_entity_poly.pdbx_strand_id
1 'polypeptide(L)'
;MGLLGPAVIAFGTALWILGGTKLRAAFTRSVSATLDAPPLLPPLAVHLVCFAGFFAITAAVFGGETPPGGPPELWIFLWLLGGAGTLLSLVPVAAGGLRLRPLLRELAIPLGLASLLALVAWGAGLTTLGLWEHLGRATLAAVAAMLGVLVSPIYFDPAEAAVGTEEFWVQVTPVCSGYEGIGLIIVFLSAYLVGFRERFRFPHAFLLLPVAILAVWLLNVVRIVVLILVGHAGYPDIAIGGFHSKAGWLFFCAVALAAVWSSQRVRWFAADPNAPRGNVVNPSAPFLLPLLAVVATALATGLFIDEFDYFYPLRVVVGLLVLAWYRQTYVAGLRHQLRGRSIVSWHAVGIGIAVYVLWIGISALAGPYTPESPPEALFELTTPLVAVWIMGRTLGAILVVPIVEELAFRGFLLRRLIASDFTNVPYDKWHWPAVLISSLAFAAVHQQWIGGFAAGVLYAYAQKRRGLLSDAIVAHAVTNALIALQVLAAGHWSLW
;
A
#
# COMPACT_ATOMS: atom_id res chain seq x y z
N MET A 1 2.51 5.92 19.48
CA MET A 1 1.98 6.44 18.20
C MET A 1 1.10 5.45 17.42
N GLY A 2 1.17 4.13 17.66
CA GLY A 2 0.43 3.13 16.87
C GLY A 2 -1.11 3.20 16.87
N LEU A 3 -1.74 3.84 17.87
CA LEU A 3 -3.21 3.98 17.96
C LEU A 3 -3.76 5.24 17.30
N LEU A 4 -2.89 6.17 16.89
CA LEU A 4 -3.28 7.45 16.28
C LEU A 4 -3.71 7.31 14.84
N GLY A 5 -3.08 6.40 14.10
CA GLY A 5 -3.51 6.04 12.74
C GLY A 5 -4.95 5.50 12.69
N PRO A 6 -5.29 4.44 13.45
CA PRO A 6 -6.65 3.89 13.50
C PRO A 6 -7.73 4.91 13.88
N ALA A 7 -7.45 5.80 14.83
CA ALA A 7 -8.40 6.84 15.23
C ALA A 7 -8.60 7.90 14.14
N VAL A 8 -7.54 8.30 13.43
CA VAL A 8 -7.65 9.22 12.28
C VAL A 8 -8.44 8.58 11.13
N ILE A 9 -8.22 7.28 10.86
CA ILE A 9 -8.98 6.53 9.86
C ILE A 9 -10.45 6.40 10.26
N ALA A 10 -10.74 6.07 11.52
CA ALA A 10 -12.09 6.00 12.06
C ALA A 10 -12.80 7.34 11.95
N PHE A 11 -12.13 8.45 12.32
CA PHE A 11 -12.63 9.81 12.16
C PHE A 11 -12.98 10.12 10.70
N GLY A 12 -12.04 9.92 9.78
CA GLY A 12 -12.24 10.21 8.37
C GLY A 12 -13.38 9.38 7.75
N THR A 13 -13.46 8.09 8.10
CA THR A 13 -14.50 7.17 7.62
C THR A 13 -15.88 7.57 8.16
N ALA A 14 -15.99 7.83 9.47
CA ALA A 14 -17.22 8.27 10.09
C ALA A 14 -17.68 9.62 9.53
N LEU A 15 -16.76 10.58 9.35
CA LEU A 15 -17.06 11.88 8.75
C LEU A 15 -17.55 11.74 7.32
N TRP A 16 -16.97 10.85 6.52
CA TRP A 16 -17.42 10.58 5.17
C TRP A 16 -18.80 9.93 5.12
N ILE A 17 -19.08 8.96 6.00
CA ILE A 17 -20.39 8.30 6.06
C ILE A 17 -21.48 9.27 6.52
N LEU A 18 -21.21 10.04 7.58
CA LEU A 18 -22.19 10.91 8.23
C LEU A 18 -22.33 12.27 7.53
N GLY A 19 -21.24 12.78 6.95
CA GLY A 19 -21.15 14.11 6.35
C GLY A 19 -20.90 14.13 4.85
N GLY A 20 -20.64 12.98 4.21
CA GLY A 20 -20.18 12.91 2.81
C GLY A 20 -21.17 13.48 1.80
N THR A 21 -22.48 13.32 2.00
CA THR A 21 -23.51 13.93 1.13
C THR A 21 -23.49 15.45 1.22
N LYS A 22 -23.36 16.00 2.43
CA LYS A 22 -23.23 17.44 2.68
C LYS A 22 -21.92 18.00 2.11
N LEU A 23 -20.81 17.28 2.31
CA LEU A 23 -19.51 17.59 1.72
C LEU A 23 -19.60 17.63 0.19
N ARG A 24 -20.13 16.59 -0.44
CA ARG A 24 -20.34 16.54 -1.90
C ARG A 24 -21.21 17.70 -2.39
N ALA A 25 -22.34 17.95 -1.72
CA ALA A 25 -23.24 19.05 -2.07
C ALA A 25 -22.57 20.42 -1.95
N ALA A 26 -21.74 20.63 -0.93
CA ALA A 26 -20.94 21.85 -0.76
C ALA A 26 -19.91 22.01 -1.89
N PHE A 27 -19.18 20.94 -2.22
CA PHE A 27 -18.21 20.93 -3.33
C PHE A 27 -18.87 21.21 -4.69
N THR A 28 -20.04 20.63 -4.97
CA THR A 28 -20.79 20.95 -6.21
C THR A 28 -21.27 22.40 -6.23
N ARG A 29 -21.76 22.93 -5.09
CA ARG A 29 -22.20 24.34 -4.98
C ARG A 29 -21.05 25.31 -5.24
N SER A 30 -19.83 25.00 -4.78
CA SER A 30 -18.65 25.84 -5.04
C SER A 30 -18.14 25.76 -6.48
N VAL A 31 -18.21 24.58 -7.11
CA VAL A 31 -17.79 24.41 -8.52
C VAL A 31 -18.71 25.19 -9.48
N SER A 32 -19.99 25.39 -9.13
CA SER A 32 -20.92 26.23 -9.89
C SER A 32 -20.76 27.73 -9.65
N ALA A 33 -20.02 28.16 -8.62
CA ALA A 33 -19.88 29.56 -8.20
C ALA A 33 -18.53 30.18 -8.62
N THR A 34 -17.98 29.77 -9.77
CA THR A 34 -16.62 30.09 -10.24
C THR A 34 -16.39 31.52 -10.74
N LEU A 35 -17.25 32.48 -10.41
CA LEU A 35 -17.08 33.88 -10.84
C LEU A 35 -16.54 34.80 -9.72
N ASP A 36 -16.64 34.42 -8.44
CA ASP A 36 -16.24 35.27 -7.29
C ASP A 36 -15.28 34.58 -6.30
N ALA A 37 -14.52 33.56 -6.73
CA ALA A 37 -13.60 32.85 -5.84
C ALA A 37 -12.43 33.77 -5.39
N PRO A 38 -12.13 33.86 -4.08
CA PRO A 38 -10.99 34.64 -3.61
C PRO A 38 -9.68 34.06 -4.17
N PRO A 39 -8.63 34.89 -4.35
CA PRO A 39 -7.36 34.42 -4.88
C PRO A 39 -6.77 33.34 -3.97
N LEU A 40 -6.27 32.26 -4.58
CA LEU A 40 -5.61 31.14 -3.88
C LEU A 40 -4.19 31.47 -3.41
N LEU A 41 -3.60 32.57 -3.91
CA LEU A 41 -2.22 32.94 -3.64
C LEU A 41 -1.95 33.22 -2.14
N PRO A 42 -2.77 34.03 -1.44
CA PRO A 42 -2.55 34.30 -0.01
C PRO A 42 -2.63 33.06 0.90
N PRO A 43 -3.67 32.20 0.83
CA PRO A 43 -3.70 31.00 1.68
C PRO A 43 -2.58 30.01 1.32
N LEU A 44 -2.20 29.92 0.04
CA LEU A 44 -1.07 29.10 -0.39
C LEU A 44 0.25 29.62 0.18
N ALA A 45 0.48 30.94 0.16
CA ALA A 45 1.68 31.55 0.73
C ALA A 45 1.76 31.30 2.24
N VAL A 46 0.65 31.46 2.98
CA VAL A 46 0.59 31.14 4.42
C VAL A 46 0.91 29.67 4.66
N HIS A 47 0.35 28.76 3.85
CA HIS A 47 0.64 27.34 3.96
C HIS A 47 2.12 27.02 3.71
N LEU A 48 2.72 27.59 2.66
CA LEU A 48 4.13 27.42 2.35
C LEU A 48 5.04 27.92 3.48
N VAL A 49 4.69 29.04 4.12
CA VAL A 49 5.44 29.56 5.29
C VAL A 49 5.31 28.61 6.49
N CYS A 50 4.10 28.17 6.82
CA CYS A 50 3.89 27.21 7.91
C CYS A 50 4.62 25.89 7.65
N PHE A 51 4.55 25.38 6.41
CA PHE A 51 5.23 24.16 5.99
C PHE A 51 6.76 24.32 6.06
N ALA A 52 7.32 25.42 5.54
CA ALA A 52 8.75 25.69 5.60
C ALA A 52 9.26 25.80 7.05
N GLY A 53 8.51 26.47 7.93
CA GLY A 53 8.83 26.56 9.35
C GLY A 53 8.82 25.19 10.05
N PHE A 54 7.78 24.39 9.80
CA PHE A 54 7.69 23.02 10.34
C PHE A 54 8.81 22.12 9.81
N PHE A 55 9.15 22.24 8.52
CA PHE A 55 10.25 21.50 7.91
C PHE A 55 11.60 21.89 8.55
N ALA A 56 11.86 23.19 8.75
CA ALA A 56 13.09 23.66 9.40
C ALA A 56 13.21 23.14 10.83
N ILE A 57 12.13 23.16 11.64
CA ILE A 57 12.13 22.60 13.00
C ILE A 57 12.37 21.09 12.95
N THR A 58 11.75 20.39 12.01
CA THR A 58 11.94 18.93 11.84
C THR A 58 13.39 18.61 11.49
N ALA A 59 13.98 19.34 10.54
CA ALA A 59 15.40 19.18 10.19
C ALA A 59 16.32 19.49 11.37
N ALA A 60 16.03 20.52 12.18
CA ALA A 60 16.84 20.86 13.34
C ALA A 60 16.74 19.83 14.48
N VAL A 61 15.58 19.21 14.69
CA VAL A 61 15.36 18.21 15.75
C VAL A 61 15.84 16.81 15.34
N PHE A 62 15.72 16.45 14.06
CA PHE A 62 15.96 15.08 13.57
C PHE A 62 17.14 14.96 12.58
N GLY A 63 17.85 16.06 12.28
CA GLY A 63 18.92 16.11 11.27
C GLY A 63 20.25 15.49 11.66
N GLY A 64 20.36 14.88 12.84
CA GLY A 64 21.56 14.14 13.29
C GLY A 64 22.71 15.00 13.82
N GLU A 65 22.61 16.33 13.81
CA GLU A 65 23.56 17.25 14.43
C GLU A 65 23.26 17.47 15.93
N THR A 66 24.17 18.15 16.66
CA THR A 66 23.93 18.46 18.08
C THR A 66 22.62 19.24 18.24
N PRO A 67 21.72 18.80 19.15
CA PRO A 67 20.39 19.40 19.26
C PRO A 67 20.52 20.91 19.49
N PRO A 68 19.70 21.72 18.80
CA PRO A 68 19.73 23.16 19.01
C PRO A 68 19.43 23.49 20.48
N GLY A 69 20.20 24.43 21.04
CA GLY A 69 20.16 24.74 22.48
C GLY A 69 18.76 25.09 22.97
N GLY A 70 18.36 24.52 24.10
CA GLY A 70 17.06 24.74 24.73
C GLY A 70 16.49 23.49 25.41
N PRO A 71 15.44 23.64 26.22
CA PRO A 71 14.75 22.51 26.83
C PRO A 71 14.04 21.67 25.75
N PRO A 72 14.12 20.33 25.78
CA PRO A 72 13.46 19.45 24.80
C PRO A 72 11.96 19.71 24.66
N GLU A 73 11.29 20.11 25.73
CA GLU A 73 9.87 20.42 25.77
C GLU A 73 9.50 21.58 24.85
N LEU A 74 10.38 22.59 24.74
CA LEU A 74 10.18 23.73 23.84
C LEU A 74 10.21 23.28 22.38
N TRP A 75 11.17 22.44 22.01
CA TRP A 75 11.30 21.92 20.64
C TRP A 75 10.14 21.01 20.27
N ILE A 76 9.69 20.16 21.19
CA ILE A 76 8.48 19.34 21.01
C ILE A 76 7.25 20.24 20.82
N PHE A 77 7.10 21.29 21.64
CA PHE A 77 5.98 22.23 21.52
C PHE A 77 6.00 22.97 20.18
N LEU A 78 7.15 23.52 19.77
CA LEU A 78 7.30 24.21 18.49
C LEU A 78 7.06 23.27 17.30
N TRP A 79 7.51 22.02 17.40
CA TRP A 79 7.26 21.01 16.38
C TRP A 79 5.77 20.67 16.26
N LEU A 80 5.07 20.45 17.38
CA LEU A 80 3.62 20.21 17.41
C LEU A 80 2.84 21.42 16.88
N LEU A 81 3.22 22.63 17.29
CA LEU A 81 2.61 23.87 16.84
C LEU A 81 2.83 24.09 15.33
N GLY A 82 4.04 23.84 14.84
CA GLY A 82 4.38 23.90 13.43
C GLY A 82 3.52 22.93 12.61
N GLY A 83 3.45 21.66 13.05
CA GLY A 83 2.64 20.65 12.38
C GLY A 83 1.15 21.00 12.37
N ALA A 84 0.62 21.50 13.49
CA ALA A 84 -0.76 21.99 13.56
C ALA A 84 -0.99 23.19 12.62
N GLY A 85 -0.05 24.14 12.58
CA GLY A 85 -0.09 25.29 11.68
C GLY A 85 -0.08 24.88 10.21
N THR A 86 0.75 23.91 9.83
CA THR A 86 0.79 23.34 8.48
C THR A 86 -0.55 22.70 8.11
N LEU A 87 -1.15 21.91 9.00
CA LEU A 87 -2.45 21.27 8.76
C LEU A 87 -3.59 22.29 8.65
N LEU A 88 -3.64 23.26 9.55
CA LEU A 88 -4.69 24.28 9.59
C LEU A 88 -4.60 25.24 8.39
N SER A 89 -3.39 25.62 7.99
CA SER A 89 -3.16 26.47 6.81
C SER A 89 -3.48 25.76 5.50
N LEU A 90 -3.47 24.43 5.46
CA LEU A 90 -3.87 23.65 4.29
C LEU A 90 -5.40 23.70 4.07
N VAL A 91 -6.20 23.89 5.12
CA VAL A 91 -7.67 23.88 5.03
C VAL A 91 -8.20 24.96 4.08
N PRO A 92 -7.81 26.25 4.17
CA PRO A 92 -8.21 27.27 3.20
C PRO A 92 -7.74 27.00 1.77
N VAL A 93 -6.55 26.41 1.59
CA VAL A 93 -5.98 26.06 0.29
C VAL A 93 -6.81 24.94 -0.37
N ALA A 94 -7.07 23.86 0.39
CA ALA A 94 -7.86 22.72 -0.07
C ALA A 94 -9.34 23.08 -0.28
N ALA A 95 -9.85 24.04 0.48
CA ALA A 95 -11.24 24.50 0.41
C ALA A 95 -11.53 25.36 -0.83
N GLY A 96 -10.53 25.89 -1.53
CA GLY A 96 -10.71 26.41 -2.90
C GLY A 96 -11.76 27.51 -3.07
N GLY A 97 -12.04 28.31 -2.03
CA GLY A 97 -13.11 29.33 -2.03
C GLY A 97 -14.42 28.92 -1.37
N LEU A 98 -14.53 27.71 -0.81
CA LEU A 98 -15.65 27.31 0.05
C LEU A 98 -15.74 28.24 1.26
N ARG A 99 -16.96 28.72 1.56
CA ARG A 99 -17.23 29.42 2.82
C ARG A 99 -17.15 28.41 3.97
N LEU A 100 -16.00 28.36 4.64
CA LEU A 100 -15.71 27.39 5.70
C LEU A 100 -16.69 27.47 6.88
N ARG A 101 -17.12 28.68 7.28
CA ARG A 101 -18.05 28.87 8.42
C ARG A 101 -19.40 28.15 8.25
N PRO A 102 -20.17 28.37 7.17
CA PRO A 102 -21.44 27.65 6.97
C PRO A 102 -21.21 26.14 6.75
N LEU A 103 -20.13 25.74 6.08
CA LEU A 103 -19.78 24.32 5.94
C LEU A 103 -19.51 23.65 7.30
N LEU A 104 -18.75 24.30 8.17
CA LEU A 104 -18.49 23.82 9.54
C LEU A 104 -19.77 23.75 10.37
N ARG A 105 -20.74 24.66 10.18
CA ARG A 105 -22.06 24.56 10.82
C ARG A 105 -22.87 23.38 10.29
N GLU A 106 -22.90 23.18 8.98
CA GLU A 106 -23.59 22.03 8.35
C GLU A 106 -22.97 20.68 8.76
N LEU A 107 -21.65 20.68 9.02
CA LEU A 107 -20.85 19.52 9.43
C LEU A 107 -20.65 19.40 10.94
N ALA A 108 -21.14 20.31 11.78
CA ALA A 108 -20.87 20.29 13.22
C ALA A 108 -21.31 18.98 13.89
N ILE A 109 -22.50 18.48 13.54
CA ILE A 109 -23.03 17.20 14.04
C ILE A 109 -22.21 16.01 13.48
N PRO A 110 -21.98 15.88 12.15
CA PRO A 110 -21.08 14.86 11.60
C PRO A 110 -19.67 14.88 12.19
N LEU A 111 -19.08 16.05 12.41
CA LEU A 111 -17.76 16.22 13.01
C LEU A 111 -17.76 15.74 14.46
N GLY A 112 -18.75 16.17 15.26
CA GLY A 112 -18.88 15.74 16.65
C GLY A 112 -19.05 14.22 16.79
N LEU A 113 -19.92 13.62 15.97
CA LEU A 113 -20.12 12.17 15.94
C LEU A 113 -18.89 11.41 15.44
N ALA A 114 -18.21 11.92 14.41
CA ALA A 114 -16.97 11.32 13.91
C ALA A 114 -15.85 11.38 14.95
N SER A 115 -15.72 12.50 15.68
CA SER A 115 -14.78 12.64 16.80
C SER A 115 -15.12 11.68 17.94
N LEU A 116 -16.40 11.53 18.29
CA LEU A 116 -16.84 10.57 19.31
C LEU A 116 -16.51 9.13 18.89
N LEU A 117 -16.82 8.75 17.65
CA LEU A 117 -16.50 7.43 17.12
C LEU A 117 -14.99 7.17 17.08
N ALA A 118 -14.19 8.17 16.74
CA ALA A 118 -12.73 8.09 16.78
C ALA A 118 -12.19 7.92 18.21
N LEU A 119 -12.77 8.63 19.19
CA LEU A 119 -12.43 8.46 20.61
C LEU A 119 -12.82 7.08 21.15
N VAL A 120 -13.99 6.57 20.76
CA VAL A 120 -14.42 5.21 21.11
C VAL A 120 -13.51 4.17 20.48
N ALA A 121 -13.14 4.33 19.20
CA ALA A 121 -12.21 3.45 18.50
C ALA A 121 -10.80 3.49 19.13
N TRP A 122 -10.33 4.69 19.49
CA TRP A 122 -9.08 4.86 20.23
C TRP A 122 -9.13 4.17 21.59
N GLY A 123 -10.21 4.39 22.36
CA GLY A 123 -10.43 3.77 23.67
C GLY A 123 -10.48 2.25 23.59
N ALA A 124 -11.21 1.71 22.61
CA ALA A 124 -11.20 0.28 22.32
C ALA A 124 -9.79 -0.23 21.99
N GLY A 125 -9.04 0.51 21.15
CA GLY A 125 -7.65 0.24 20.84
C GLY A 125 -6.75 0.17 22.09
N LEU A 126 -6.91 1.11 23.03
CA LEU A 126 -6.19 1.08 24.31
C LEU A 126 -6.57 -0.13 25.16
N THR A 127 -7.86 -0.46 25.27
CA THR A 127 -8.30 -1.64 26.04
C THR A 127 -7.79 -2.95 25.44
N THR A 128 -7.56 -2.96 24.13
CA THR A 128 -7.03 -4.15 23.46
C THR A 128 -5.53 -4.37 23.64
N LEU A 129 -4.79 -3.39 24.17
CA LEU A 129 -3.36 -3.54 24.49
C LEU A 129 -3.09 -4.57 25.61
N GLY A 130 -4.09 -5.01 26.37
CA GLY A 130 -3.95 -6.12 27.33
C GLY A 130 -4.34 -7.50 26.77
N LEU A 131 -4.97 -7.54 25.59
CA LEU A 131 -5.46 -8.79 24.99
C LEU A 131 -4.33 -9.58 24.31
N TRP A 132 -3.27 -8.90 23.85
CA TRP A 132 -2.15 -9.59 23.20
C TRP A 132 -1.41 -10.52 24.15
N GLU A 133 -1.31 -10.23 25.47
CA GLU A 133 -0.62 -11.08 26.43
C GLU A 133 -1.32 -12.43 26.61
N HIS A 134 -2.65 -12.42 26.64
CA HIS A 134 -3.46 -13.62 26.75
C HIS A 134 -3.36 -14.48 25.49
N LEU A 135 -3.49 -13.83 24.32
CA LEU A 135 -3.35 -14.50 23.04
C LEU A 135 -1.91 -14.99 22.82
N GLY A 136 -0.91 -14.22 23.23
CA GLY A 136 0.51 -14.54 23.15
C GLY A 136 0.85 -15.79 23.95
N ARG A 137 0.35 -15.91 25.19
CA ARG A 137 0.49 -17.14 25.99
C ARG A 137 -0.18 -18.34 25.33
N ALA A 138 -1.36 -18.17 24.76
CA ALA A 138 -2.04 -19.25 24.03
C ALA A 138 -1.25 -19.67 22.78
N THR A 139 -0.72 -18.71 22.02
CA THR A 139 0.14 -18.95 20.86
C THR A 139 1.43 -19.66 21.28
N LEU A 140 2.09 -19.21 22.35
CA LEU A 140 3.30 -19.82 22.89
C LEU A 140 3.08 -21.28 23.27
N ALA A 141 1.99 -21.58 24.00
CA ALA A 141 1.63 -22.94 24.39
C ALA A 141 1.31 -23.83 23.17
N ALA A 142 0.58 -23.30 22.19
CA ALA A 142 0.25 -24.03 20.96
C ALA A 142 1.51 -24.32 20.11
N VAL A 143 2.44 -23.37 20.02
CA VAL A 143 3.74 -23.56 19.35
C VAL A 143 4.55 -24.62 20.06
N ALA A 144 4.68 -24.55 21.39
CA ALA A 144 5.44 -25.54 22.16
C ALA A 144 4.85 -26.95 22.02
N ALA A 145 3.52 -27.07 22.09
CA ALA A 145 2.83 -28.35 21.93
C ALA A 145 3.06 -28.93 20.52
N MET A 146 2.96 -28.12 19.47
CA MET A 146 3.18 -28.58 18.09
C MET A 146 4.66 -28.88 17.82
N LEU A 147 5.58 -28.04 18.32
CA LEU A 147 7.02 -28.23 18.16
C LEU A 147 7.50 -29.50 18.88
N GLY A 148 6.99 -29.78 20.08
CA GLY A 148 7.35 -30.98 20.85
C GLY A 148 6.93 -32.30 20.22
N VAL A 149 6.03 -32.28 19.23
CA VAL A 149 5.72 -33.46 18.40
C VAL A 149 6.80 -33.70 17.33
N LEU A 150 7.50 -32.64 16.92
CA LEU A 150 8.43 -32.66 15.79
C LEU A 150 9.90 -32.77 16.23
N VAL A 151 10.25 -32.14 17.36
CA VAL A 151 11.63 -32.07 17.88
C VAL A 151 11.62 -32.28 19.39
N SER A 152 12.65 -32.96 19.91
CA SER A 152 12.89 -33.17 21.34
C SER A 152 14.40 -33.21 21.61
N PRO A 153 14.93 -32.49 22.63
CA PRO A 153 14.22 -31.62 23.57
C PRO A 153 13.80 -30.27 22.94
N ILE A 154 12.82 -29.60 23.55
CA ILE A 154 12.45 -28.22 23.20
C ILE A 154 12.90 -27.26 24.30
N TYR A 155 13.30 -26.05 23.90
CA TYR A 155 13.46 -24.91 24.80
C TYR A 155 12.09 -24.23 24.97
N PHE A 156 11.65 -24.02 26.21
CA PHE A 156 10.36 -23.40 26.51
C PHE A 156 10.45 -22.62 27.82
N ASP A 157 10.35 -21.29 27.71
CA ASP A 157 10.32 -20.37 28.84
C ASP A 157 9.09 -19.44 28.75
N PRO A 158 8.02 -19.72 29.52
CA PRO A 158 6.82 -18.88 29.57
C PRO A 158 7.04 -17.48 30.13
N ALA A 159 8.04 -17.27 30.99
CA ALA A 159 8.30 -15.98 31.63
C ALA A 159 8.89 -14.99 30.62
N GLU A 160 9.81 -15.47 29.78
CA GLU A 160 10.41 -14.69 28.70
C GLU A 160 9.58 -14.75 27.40
N ALA A 161 8.47 -15.48 27.39
CA ALA A 161 7.69 -15.79 26.18
C ALA A 161 8.54 -16.41 25.05
N ALA A 162 9.48 -17.28 25.42
CA ALA A 162 10.44 -17.88 24.50
C ALA A 162 10.17 -19.36 24.24
N VAL A 163 10.34 -19.80 22.99
CA VAL A 163 10.16 -21.19 22.55
C VAL A 163 11.09 -21.51 21.39
N GLY A 164 11.63 -22.73 21.36
CA GLY A 164 12.59 -23.14 20.33
C GLY A 164 13.23 -24.51 20.54
N THR A 165 14.39 -24.69 19.94
CA THR A 165 15.36 -25.75 20.24
C THR A 165 16.54 -25.14 21.02
N GLU A 166 17.52 -25.96 21.40
CA GLU A 166 18.74 -25.46 22.06
C GLU A 166 19.57 -24.54 21.15
N GLU A 167 19.55 -24.79 19.84
CA GLU A 167 20.34 -24.06 18.85
C GLU A 167 19.63 -22.79 18.34
N PHE A 168 18.29 -22.81 18.30
CA PHE A 168 17.51 -21.72 17.75
C PHE A 168 16.17 -21.56 18.49
N TRP A 169 15.97 -20.39 19.09
CA TRP A 169 14.75 -20.05 19.80
C TRP A 169 14.30 -18.63 19.47
N VAL A 170 13.00 -18.38 19.65
CA VAL A 170 12.39 -17.09 19.37
C VAL A 170 11.53 -16.62 20.54
N GLN A 171 11.47 -15.31 20.69
CA GLN A 171 10.56 -14.65 21.60
C GLN A 171 9.26 -14.27 20.89
N VAL A 172 8.11 -14.63 21.49
CA VAL A 172 6.79 -14.27 20.98
C VAL A 172 6.49 -12.81 21.34
N THR A 173 6.76 -11.91 20.41
CA THR A 173 6.44 -10.48 20.52
C THR A 173 4.98 -10.19 20.11
N PRO A 174 4.47 -8.95 20.29
CA PRO A 174 3.10 -8.60 19.87
C PRO A 174 2.79 -8.90 18.40
N VAL A 175 3.76 -8.77 17.50
CA VAL A 175 3.61 -9.08 16.05
C VAL A 175 3.51 -10.60 15.81
N CYS A 176 4.16 -11.40 16.65
CA CYS A 176 4.12 -12.87 16.61
C CYS A 176 2.87 -13.46 17.27
N SER A 177 2.20 -12.72 18.14
CA SER A 177 1.04 -13.22 18.92
C SER A 177 -0.14 -13.69 18.07
N GLY A 178 -0.24 -13.24 16.81
CA GLY A 178 -1.38 -13.45 15.93
C GLY A 178 -2.42 -12.32 16.00
N TYR A 179 -2.25 -11.37 16.92
CA TYR A 179 -3.17 -10.27 17.17
C TYR A 179 -3.38 -9.38 15.94
N GLU A 180 -2.31 -8.99 15.25
CA GLU A 180 -2.36 -8.14 14.06
C GLU A 180 -3.13 -8.81 12.91
N GLY A 181 -2.82 -10.08 12.61
CA GLY A 181 -3.50 -10.84 11.57
C GLY A 181 -5.01 -11.01 11.83
N ILE A 182 -5.38 -11.24 13.09
CA ILE A 182 -6.79 -11.28 13.53
C ILE A 182 -7.47 -9.93 13.34
N GLY A 183 -6.81 -8.83 13.72
CA GLY A 183 -7.33 -7.48 13.51
C GLY A 183 -7.58 -7.18 12.02
N LEU A 184 -6.60 -7.49 11.17
CA LEU A 184 -6.69 -7.30 9.72
C LEU A 184 -7.82 -8.13 9.09
N ILE A 185 -7.98 -9.40 9.48
CA ILE A 185 -9.01 -10.25 8.88
C ILE A 185 -10.42 -9.83 9.32
N ILE A 186 -10.57 -9.36 10.56
CA ILE A 186 -11.84 -8.79 11.06
C ILE A 186 -12.19 -7.54 10.26
N VAL A 187 -11.26 -6.60 10.10
CA VAL A 187 -11.51 -5.36 9.34
C VAL A 187 -11.86 -5.68 7.89
N PHE A 188 -11.08 -6.54 7.24
CA PHE A 188 -11.29 -6.95 5.85
C PHE A 188 -12.65 -7.63 5.66
N LEU A 189 -12.96 -8.66 6.44
CA LEU A 189 -14.22 -9.40 6.30
C LEU A 189 -15.43 -8.57 6.72
N SER A 190 -15.30 -7.68 7.69
CA SER A 190 -16.39 -6.76 8.05
C SER A 190 -16.69 -5.80 6.91
N ALA A 191 -15.66 -5.19 6.31
CA ALA A 191 -15.83 -4.34 5.13
C ALA A 191 -16.41 -5.12 3.93
N TYR A 192 -15.96 -6.36 3.72
CA TYR A 192 -16.48 -7.25 2.69
C TYR A 192 -17.96 -7.58 2.90
N LEU A 193 -18.35 -8.02 4.09
CA LEU A 193 -19.73 -8.36 4.43
C LEU A 193 -20.66 -7.16 4.33
N VAL A 194 -20.22 -5.97 4.77
CA VAL A 194 -20.99 -4.73 4.63
C VAL A 194 -21.11 -4.33 3.16
N GLY A 195 -19.99 -4.35 2.41
CA GLY A 195 -19.95 -3.94 1.00
C GLY A 195 -20.79 -4.83 0.08
N PHE A 196 -20.95 -6.10 0.43
CA PHE A 196 -21.73 -7.08 -0.32
C PHE A 196 -22.93 -7.63 0.46
N ARG A 197 -23.45 -6.87 1.44
CA ARG A 197 -24.52 -7.33 2.36
C ARG A 197 -25.76 -7.89 1.66
N GLU A 198 -26.10 -7.35 0.49
CA GLU A 198 -27.26 -7.77 -0.31
C GLU A 198 -27.08 -9.17 -0.93
N ARG A 199 -25.84 -9.65 -1.03
CA ARG A 199 -25.51 -10.98 -1.56
C ARG A 199 -25.53 -12.07 -0.49
N PHE A 200 -25.56 -11.69 0.78
CA PHE A 200 -25.34 -12.60 1.90
C PHE A 200 -26.58 -12.80 2.76
N ARG A 201 -26.78 -14.03 3.24
CA ARG A 201 -27.83 -14.38 4.19
C ARG A 201 -27.34 -14.17 5.61
N PHE A 202 -27.85 -13.12 6.27
CA PHE A 202 -27.63 -12.91 7.69
C PHE A 202 -28.63 -13.72 8.52
N PRO A 203 -28.24 -14.26 9.71
CA PRO A 203 -26.95 -14.09 10.38
C PRO A 203 -25.84 -15.07 9.94
N HIS A 204 -26.12 -16.06 9.08
CA HIS A 204 -25.18 -17.13 8.70
C HIS A 204 -23.82 -16.61 8.20
N ALA A 205 -23.82 -15.51 7.45
CA ALA A 205 -22.59 -14.88 6.96
C ALA A 205 -21.61 -14.46 8.08
N PHE A 206 -22.09 -14.24 9.31
CA PHE A 206 -21.22 -13.96 10.45
C PHE A 206 -20.31 -15.13 10.84
N LEU A 207 -20.60 -16.38 10.42
CA LEU A 207 -19.70 -17.51 10.67
C LEU A 207 -18.34 -17.36 9.96
N LEU A 208 -18.27 -16.58 8.87
CA LEU A 208 -17.02 -16.32 8.16
C LEU A 208 -15.96 -15.67 9.07
N LEU A 209 -16.39 -14.82 10.01
CA LEU A 209 -15.48 -14.13 10.94
C LEU A 209 -14.77 -15.11 11.91
N PRO A 210 -15.45 -15.87 12.78
CA PRO A 210 -14.77 -16.77 13.72
C PRO A 210 -13.97 -17.87 13.01
N VAL A 211 -14.44 -18.37 11.86
CA VAL A 211 -13.70 -19.36 11.06
C VAL A 211 -12.40 -18.77 10.52
N ALA A 212 -12.44 -17.56 9.97
CA ALA A 212 -11.24 -16.90 9.45
C ALA A 212 -10.27 -16.47 10.56
N ILE A 213 -10.78 -16.01 11.71
CA ILE A 213 -9.99 -15.69 12.90
C ILE A 213 -9.21 -16.93 13.35
N LEU A 214 -9.90 -18.06 13.50
CA LEU A 214 -9.29 -19.33 13.91
C LEU A 214 -8.24 -19.79 12.88
N ALA A 215 -8.56 -19.71 11.59
CA ALA A 215 -7.63 -20.11 10.53
C ALA A 215 -6.36 -19.25 10.51
N VAL A 216 -6.47 -17.92 10.64
CA VAL A 216 -5.32 -17.01 10.71
C VAL A 216 -4.47 -17.30 11.94
N TRP A 217 -5.10 -17.54 13.11
CA TRP A 217 -4.37 -17.86 14.33
C TRP A 217 -3.64 -19.20 14.26
N LEU A 218 -4.29 -20.25 13.74
CA LEU A 218 -3.66 -21.56 13.55
C LEU A 218 -2.49 -21.50 12.55
N LEU A 219 -2.66 -20.81 11.42
CA LEU A 219 -1.56 -20.62 10.46
C LEU A 219 -0.42 -19.77 11.04
N ASN A 220 -0.70 -18.87 11.99
CA ASN A 220 0.34 -18.16 12.73
C ASN A 220 1.12 -19.10 13.66
N VAL A 221 0.47 -20.06 14.32
CA VAL A 221 1.17 -21.11 15.10
C VAL A 221 2.07 -21.94 14.19
N VAL A 222 1.53 -22.41 13.05
CA VAL A 222 2.31 -23.14 12.04
C VAL A 222 3.50 -22.31 11.53
N ARG A 223 3.29 -21.00 11.28
CA ARG A 223 4.35 -20.07 10.88
C ARG A 223 5.50 -20.08 11.89
N ILE A 224 5.22 -19.93 13.18
CA ILE A 224 6.28 -19.85 14.20
C ILE A 224 7.00 -21.19 14.33
N VAL A 225 6.28 -22.32 14.28
CA VAL A 225 6.90 -23.65 14.30
C VAL A 225 7.84 -23.84 13.11
N VAL A 226 7.39 -23.53 11.89
CA VAL A 226 8.23 -23.66 10.68
C VAL A 226 9.44 -22.72 10.76
N LEU A 227 9.25 -21.50 11.27
CA LEU A 227 10.34 -20.55 11.49
C LEU A 227 11.43 -21.16 12.40
N ILE A 228 11.04 -21.76 13.53
CA ILE A 228 11.96 -22.41 14.45
C ILE A 228 12.68 -23.59 13.77
N LEU A 229 11.95 -24.41 13.02
CA LEU A 229 12.53 -25.56 12.30
C LEU A 229 13.54 -25.13 11.23
N VAL A 230 13.26 -24.05 10.50
CA VAL A 230 14.19 -23.49 9.50
C VAL A 230 15.45 -22.93 10.18
N GLY A 231 15.30 -22.21 11.28
CA GLY A 231 16.44 -21.72 12.07
C GLY A 231 17.28 -22.87 12.63
N HIS A 232 16.64 -23.89 13.20
CA HIS A 232 17.30 -25.10 13.70
C HIS A 232 17.99 -25.91 12.60
N ALA A 233 17.47 -25.89 11.36
CA ALA A 233 18.12 -26.55 10.22
C ALA A 233 19.38 -25.81 9.71
N GLY A 234 19.79 -24.71 10.36
CA GLY A 234 20.99 -23.95 10.01
C GLY A 234 20.74 -22.71 9.13
N TYR A 235 19.49 -22.25 9.01
CA TYR A 235 19.13 -21.08 8.19
C TYR A 235 18.46 -19.96 9.01
N PRO A 236 19.14 -19.41 10.05
CA PRO A 236 18.56 -18.38 10.92
C PRO A 236 18.20 -17.08 10.19
N ASP A 237 19.01 -16.67 9.20
CA ASP A 237 18.79 -15.41 8.46
C ASP A 237 17.55 -15.49 7.57
N ILE A 238 17.31 -16.65 6.93
CA ILE A 238 16.07 -16.92 6.19
C ILE A 238 14.87 -16.99 7.14
N ALA A 239 15.04 -17.60 8.32
CA ALA A 239 13.96 -17.74 9.30
C ALA A 239 13.46 -16.38 9.81
N ILE A 240 14.38 -15.49 10.22
CA ILE A 240 14.06 -14.19 10.83
C ILE A 240 13.76 -13.14 9.75
N GLY A 241 14.54 -13.10 8.67
CA GLY A 241 14.39 -12.12 7.59
C GLY A 241 13.22 -12.43 6.68
N GLY A 242 13.42 -13.36 5.73
CA GLY A 242 12.45 -13.68 4.68
C GLY A 242 11.17 -14.31 5.19
N PHE A 243 11.30 -15.44 5.90
CA PHE A 243 10.15 -16.28 6.25
C PHE A 243 9.21 -15.58 7.23
N HIS A 244 9.72 -15.03 8.33
CA HIS A 244 8.89 -14.43 9.40
C HIS A 244 7.89 -13.39 8.88
N SER A 245 8.39 -12.45 8.07
CA SER A 245 7.61 -11.35 7.52
C SER A 245 6.70 -11.81 6.38
N LYS A 246 7.24 -12.53 5.38
CA LYS A 246 6.50 -12.85 4.16
C LYS A 246 5.46 -13.95 4.36
N ALA A 247 5.72 -14.93 5.21
CA ALA A 247 4.77 -16.02 5.49
C ALA A 247 3.48 -15.51 6.14
N GLY A 248 3.57 -14.51 7.02
CA GLY A 248 2.40 -13.89 7.65
C GLY A 248 1.46 -13.26 6.61
N TRP A 249 2.01 -12.46 5.70
CA TRP A 249 1.24 -11.85 4.60
C TRP A 249 0.67 -12.89 3.64
N LEU A 250 1.44 -13.92 3.31
CA LEU A 250 1.00 -14.99 2.41
C LEU A 250 -0.19 -15.77 3.00
N PHE A 251 -0.09 -16.17 4.28
CA PHE A 251 -1.18 -16.87 4.98
C PHE A 251 -2.41 -15.98 5.16
N PHE A 252 -2.24 -14.71 5.49
CA PHE A 252 -3.33 -13.76 5.56
C PHE A 252 -4.08 -13.65 4.21
N CYS A 253 -3.34 -13.42 3.12
CA CYS A 253 -3.91 -13.34 1.77
C CYS A 253 -4.61 -14.65 1.38
N ALA A 254 -4.03 -15.80 1.68
CA ALA A 254 -4.62 -17.10 1.41
C ALA A 254 -5.97 -17.28 2.14
N VAL A 255 -6.03 -16.97 3.45
CA VAL A 255 -7.27 -17.06 4.23
C VAL A 255 -8.31 -16.06 3.74
N ALA A 256 -7.92 -14.81 3.48
CA ALA A 256 -8.84 -13.78 2.99
C ALA A 256 -9.45 -14.17 1.63
N LEU A 257 -8.63 -14.66 0.70
CA LEU A 257 -9.11 -15.14 -0.61
C LEU A 257 -9.96 -16.40 -0.48
N ALA A 258 -9.57 -17.35 0.38
CA ALA A 258 -10.36 -18.56 0.64
C ALA A 258 -11.72 -18.23 1.27
N ALA A 259 -11.79 -17.26 2.19
CA ALA A 259 -13.03 -16.79 2.79
C ALA A 259 -13.94 -16.12 1.74
N VAL A 260 -13.39 -15.23 0.91
CA VAL A 260 -14.15 -14.58 -0.18
C VAL A 260 -14.64 -15.62 -1.19
N TRP A 261 -13.76 -16.54 -1.63
CA TRP A 261 -14.11 -17.58 -2.59
C TRP A 261 -15.17 -18.54 -2.05
N SER A 262 -15.00 -19.05 -0.82
CA SER A 262 -15.95 -19.96 -0.18
C SER A 262 -17.30 -19.28 0.06
N SER A 263 -17.31 -18.01 0.49
CA SER A 263 -18.55 -17.24 0.71
C SER A 263 -19.40 -17.11 -0.56
N GLN A 264 -18.77 -17.09 -1.74
CA GLN A 264 -19.45 -17.02 -3.03
C GLN A 264 -19.86 -18.39 -3.58
N ARG A 265 -19.19 -19.47 -3.13
CA ARG A 265 -19.41 -20.84 -3.61
C ARG A 265 -20.33 -21.67 -2.71
N VAL A 266 -20.42 -21.36 -1.44
CA VAL A 266 -21.25 -22.09 -0.48
C VAL A 266 -22.64 -21.44 -0.43
N ARG A 267 -23.67 -22.19 -0.86
CA ARG A 267 -25.07 -21.71 -0.93
C ARG A 267 -25.63 -21.29 0.42
N TRP A 268 -25.10 -21.81 1.51
CA TRP A 268 -25.52 -21.47 2.88
C TRP A 268 -25.31 -20.00 3.22
N PHE A 269 -24.30 -19.35 2.61
CA PHE A 269 -24.04 -17.93 2.80
C PHE A 269 -24.83 -17.04 1.83
N ALA A 270 -25.37 -17.57 0.74
CA ALA A 270 -26.02 -16.77 -0.30
C ALA A 270 -27.42 -16.29 0.13
N ALA A 271 -27.72 -15.01 -0.13
CA ALA A 271 -29.05 -14.44 0.09
C ALA A 271 -30.12 -15.14 -0.78
N ASP A 272 -29.78 -15.43 -2.04
CA ASP A 272 -30.57 -16.29 -2.93
C ASP A 272 -29.74 -17.54 -3.29
N PRO A 273 -30.02 -18.69 -2.65
CA PRO A 273 -29.33 -19.96 -2.92
C PRO A 273 -29.52 -20.50 -4.34
N ASN A 274 -30.58 -20.06 -5.02
CA ASN A 274 -31.01 -20.54 -6.34
C ASN A 274 -30.59 -19.59 -7.47
N ALA A 275 -30.01 -18.44 -7.16
CA ALA A 275 -29.54 -17.48 -8.15
C ALA A 275 -28.57 -18.17 -9.16
N PRO A 276 -28.81 -18.04 -10.47
CA PRO A 276 -27.95 -18.64 -11.48
C PRO A 276 -26.53 -18.07 -11.40
N ARG A 277 -25.54 -18.96 -11.29
CA ARG A 277 -24.12 -18.59 -11.34
C ARG A 277 -23.71 -18.38 -12.78
N GLY A 278 -23.96 -17.19 -13.31
CA GLY A 278 -23.45 -16.82 -14.63
C GLY A 278 -21.93 -16.78 -14.65
N ASN A 279 -21.31 -17.18 -15.77
CA ASN A 279 -19.92 -16.86 -16.07
C ASN A 279 -19.83 -15.34 -16.31
N VAL A 280 -19.62 -14.57 -15.25
CA VAL A 280 -19.38 -13.14 -15.36
C VAL A 280 -17.93 -12.96 -15.80
N VAL A 281 -17.73 -12.51 -17.04
CA VAL A 281 -16.42 -12.04 -17.51
C VAL A 281 -16.02 -10.89 -16.59
N ASN A 282 -14.90 -11.03 -15.87
CA ASN A 282 -14.43 -10.01 -14.94
C ASN A 282 -13.64 -8.93 -15.72
N PRO A 283 -14.22 -7.72 -15.95
CA PRO A 283 -13.56 -6.68 -16.74
C PRO A 283 -12.30 -6.13 -16.05
N SER A 284 -12.15 -6.32 -14.74
CA SER A 284 -11.01 -5.85 -13.96
C SER A 284 -9.80 -6.78 -14.04
N ALA A 285 -10.00 -8.05 -14.42
CA ALA A 285 -8.94 -9.05 -14.41
C ALA A 285 -7.72 -8.68 -15.28
N PRO A 286 -7.88 -8.19 -16.53
CA PRO A 286 -6.73 -7.79 -17.35
C PRO A 286 -5.96 -6.59 -16.80
N PHE A 287 -6.55 -5.80 -15.88
CA PHE A 287 -5.88 -4.64 -15.31
C PHE A 287 -5.17 -4.95 -14.00
N LEU A 288 -5.73 -5.84 -13.19
CA LEU A 288 -5.21 -6.13 -11.84
C LEU A 288 -4.34 -7.38 -11.76
N LEU A 289 -4.68 -8.44 -12.50
CA LEU A 289 -3.97 -9.72 -12.37
C LEU A 289 -2.47 -9.64 -12.68
N PRO A 290 -1.98 -8.85 -13.67
CA PRO A 290 -0.55 -8.73 -13.89
C PRO A 290 0.21 -8.23 -12.65
N LEU A 291 -0.29 -7.16 -12.01
CA LEU A 291 0.32 -6.63 -10.78
C LEU A 291 0.21 -7.63 -9.62
N LEU A 292 -0.98 -8.22 -9.42
CA LEU A 292 -1.20 -9.20 -8.36
C LEU A 292 -0.31 -10.44 -8.51
N ALA A 293 -0.06 -10.89 -9.74
CA ALA A 293 0.81 -12.04 -10.00
C ALA A 293 2.28 -11.72 -9.71
N VAL A 294 2.76 -10.52 -10.08
CA VAL A 294 4.10 -10.05 -9.74
C VAL A 294 4.27 -9.95 -8.22
N VAL A 295 3.31 -9.35 -7.51
CA VAL A 295 3.33 -9.22 -6.05
C VAL A 295 3.25 -10.58 -5.36
N ALA A 296 2.36 -11.47 -5.81
CA ALA A 296 2.24 -12.82 -5.26
C ALA A 296 3.52 -13.63 -5.46
N THR A 297 4.17 -13.49 -6.62
CA THR A 297 5.47 -14.13 -6.89
C THR A 297 6.53 -13.59 -5.94
N ALA A 298 6.62 -12.26 -5.76
CA ALA A 298 7.57 -11.65 -4.84
C ALA A 298 7.34 -12.06 -3.38
N LEU A 299 6.09 -12.22 -2.94
CA LEU A 299 5.76 -12.72 -1.60
C LEU A 299 6.17 -14.19 -1.43
N ALA A 300 5.94 -15.03 -2.44
CA ALA A 300 6.28 -16.45 -2.38
C ALA A 300 7.80 -16.68 -2.43
N THR A 301 8.52 -15.99 -3.32
CA THR A 301 9.99 -16.10 -3.39
C THR A 301 10.65 -15.45 -2.19
N GLY A 302 10.05 -14.41 -1.63
CA GLY A 302 10.50 -13.74 -0.40
C GLY A 302 10.55 -14.64 0.84
N LEU A 303 9.92 -15.81 0.82
CA LEU A 303 10.05 -16.80 1.90
C LEU A 303 11.47 -17.39 1.99
N PHE A 304 12.23 -17.30 0.91
CA PHE A 304 13.55 -17.93 0.75
C PHE A 304 14.68 -16.90 0.55
N ILE A 305 14.38 -15.61 0.77
CA ILE A 305 15.33 -14.50 0.57
C ILE A 305 15.71 -13.93 1.93
N ASP A 306 16.99 -13.66 2.10
CA ASP A 306 17.57 -12.92 3.23
C ASP A 306 17.74 -11.43 2.87
N GLU A 307 18.77 -11.10 2.08
CA GLU A 307 19.22 -9.76 1.74
C GLU A 307 19.08 -9.48 0.23
N PHE A 308 19.44 -10.46 -0.61
CA PHE A 308 19.47 -10.29 -2.06
C PHE A 308 18.39 -11.10 -2.78
N ASP A 309 17.62 -10.42 -3.63
CA ASP A 309 16.52 -11.04 -4.37
C ASP A 309 17.01 -11.75 -5.65
N TYR A 310 17.59 -12.95 -5.48
CA TYR A 310 18.00 -13.82 -6.58
C TYR A 310 16.83 -14.15 -7.54
N PHE A 311 15.60 -14.17 -7.03
CA PHE A 311 14.40 -14.56 -7.77
C PHE A 311 13.74 -13.41 -8.54
N TYR A 312 14.33 -12.21 -8.59
CA TYR A 312 13.75 -11.08 -9.32
C TYR A 312 13.32 -11.42 -10.76
N PRO A 313 14.14 -12.14 -11.57
CA PRO A 313 13.75 -12.49 -12.93
C PRO A 313 12.47 -13.34 -13.03
N LEU A 314 12.18 -14.16 -12.02
CA LEU A 314 10.96 -14.99 -12.00
C LEU A 314 9.70 -14.11 -11.97
N ARG A 315 9.73 -13.01 -11.22
CA ARG A 315 8.64 -12.02 -11.13
C ARG A 315 8.32 -11.43 -12.51
N VAL A 316 9.38 -11.13 -13.25
CA VAL A 316 9.31 -10.57 -14.62
C VAL A 316 8.69 -11.60 -15.56
N VAL A 317 9.15 -12.85 -15.52
CA VAL A 317 8.60 -13.94 -16.33
C VAL A 317 7.11 -14.14 -16.04
N VAL A 318 6.72 -14.23 -14.77
CA VAL A 318 5.31 -14.39 -14.38
C VAL A 318 4.46 -13.21 -14.84
N GLY A 319 4.94 -11.97 -14.67
CA GLY A 319 4.26 -10.78 -15.17
C GLY A 319 4.05 -10.82 -16.69
N LEU A 320 5.08 -11.20 -17.45
CA LEU A 320 5.01 -11.37 -18.90
C LEU A 320 4.04 -12.48 -19.32
N LEU A 321 4.01 -13.62 -18.62
CA LEU A 321 3.07 -14.71 -18.90
C LEU A 321 1.62 -14.27 -18.70
N VAL A 322 1.32 -13.54 -17.63
CA VAL A 322 -0.04 -13.01 -17.39
C VAL A 322 -0.40 -11.94 -18.43
N LEU A 323 0.54 -11.07 -18.80
CA LEU A 323 0.31 -10.11 -19.88
C LEU A 323 0.07 -10.81 -21.23
N ALA A 324 0.81 -11.89 -21.52
CA ALA A 324 0.66 -12.68 -22.74
C ALA A 324 -0.67 -13.44 -22.79
N TRP A 325 -1.18 -13.88 -21.64
CA TRP A 325 -2.50 -14.50 -21.51
C TRP A 325 -3.61 -13.54 -21.98
N TYR A 326 -3.55 -12.27 -21.57
CA TYR A 326 -4.50 -11.23 -21.95
C TYR A 326 -4.11 -10.45 -23.22
N ARG A 327 -3.13 -10.91 -24.00
CA ARG A 327 -2.59 -10.18 -25.17
C ARG A 327 -3.66 -9.72 -26.15
N GLN A 328 -4.68 -10.54 -26.40
CA GLN A 328 -5.73 -10.20 -27.36
C GLN A 328 -6.56 -9.00 -26.88
N THR A 329 -6.86 -8.94 -25.57
CA THR A 329 -7.57 -7.80 -24.95
C THR A 329 -6.75 -6.52 -25.06
N TYR A 330 -5.45 -6.58 -24.77
CA TYR A 330 -4.58 -5.40 -24.87
C TYR A 330 -4.38 -4.95 -26.32
N VAL A 331 -4.15 -5.86 -27.25
CA VAL A 331 -3.97 -5.51 -28.68
C VAL A 331 -5.25 -4.92 -29.26
N ALA A 332 -6.41 -5.48 -28.96
CA ALA A 332 -7.70 -4.94 -29.39
C ALA A 332 -7.95 -3.55 -28.79
N GLY A 333 -7.71 -3.38 -27.48
CA GLY A 333 -7.85 -2.11 -26.79
C GLY A 333 -6.89 -1.04 -27.34
N LEU A 334 -5.62 -1.39 -27.53
CA LEU A 334 -4.59 -0.49 -28.06
C LEU A 334 -4.90 -0.08 -29.50
N ARG A 335 -5.29 -1.02 -30.38
CA ARG A 335 -5.70 -0.71 -31.76
C ARG A 335 -6.88 0.27 -31.77
N HIS A 336 -7.88 0.03 -30.92
CA HIS A 336 -9.04 0.92 -30.79
C HIS A 336 -8.67 2.30 -30.23
N GLN A 337 -7.75 2.37 -29.26
CA GLN A 337 -7.32 3.62 -28.64
C GLN A 337 -6.44 4.47 -29.55
N LEU A 338 -5.49 3.85 -30.25
CA LEU A 338 -4.54 4.57 -31.08
C LEU A 338 -5.21 5.17 -32.32
N ARG A 339 -6.16 4.50 -32.99
CA ARG A 339 -6.81 4.98 -34.24
C ARG A 339 -5.83 5.63 -35.24
N GLY A 340 -4.63 5.04 -35.40
CA GLY A 340 -3.56 5.57 -36.26
C GLY A 340 -2.59 6.56 -35.61
N ARG A 341 -2.77 6.91 -34.33
CA ARG A 341 -1.83 7.73 -33.54
C ARG A 341 -0.64 6.89 -33.07
N SER A 342 0.53 7.52 -32.90
CA SER A 342 1.74 6.86 -32.36
C SER A 342 1.57 6.40 -30.92
N ILE A 343 2.15 5.26 -30.55
CA ILE A 343 2.24 4.81 -29.14
C ILE A 343 3.07 5.80 -28.31
N VAL A 344 4.17 6.28 -28.89
CA VAL A 344 5.10 7.19 -28.22
C VAL A 344 4.70 8.63 -28.52
N SER A 345 4.62 9.46 -27.48
CA SER A 345 4.51 10.91 -27.59
C SER A 345 5.70 11.59 -26.93
N TRP A 346 6.20 12.66 -27.55
CA TRP A 346 7.25 13.49 -26.96
C TRP A 346 6.83 14.09 -25.60
N HIS A 347 5.53 14.31 -25.40
CA HIS A 347 4.98 14.75 -24.13
C HIS A 347 5.15 13.69 -23.04
N ALA A 348 4.85 12.42 -23.33
CA ALA A 348 5.06 11.32 -22.38
C ALA A 348 6.54 11.16 -22.03
N VAL A 349 7.42 11.24 -23.02
CA VAL A 349 8.88 11.21 -22.79
C VAL A 349 9.33 12.37 -21.91
N GLY A 350 8.89 13.60 -22.22
CA GLY A 350 9.20 14.79 -21.42
C GLY A 350 8.69 14.71 -19.99
N ILE A 351 7.49 14.15 -19.77
CA ILE A 351 6.96 13.89 -18.42
C ILE A 351 7.80 12.84 -17.71
N GLY A 352 8.20 11.76 -18.39
CA GLY A 352 9.07 10.73 -17.82
C GLY A 352 10.42 11.27 -17.35
N ILE A 353 11.04 12.16 -18.14
CA ILE A 353 12.27 12.88 -17.77
C ILE A 353 12.02 13.79 -16.56
N ALA A 354 10.92 14.55 -16.55
CA ALA A 354 10.59 15.43 -15.44
C ALA A 354 10.37 14.65 -14.12
N VAL A 355 9.72 13.49 -14.19
CA VAL A 355 9.53 12.61 -13.03
C VAL A 355 10.88 12.06 -12.56
N TYR A 356 11.78 11.66 -13.47
CA TYR A 356 13.13 11.23 -13.10
C TYR A 356 13.89 12.32 -12.35
N VAL A 357 13.92 13.55 -12.88
CA VAL A 357 14.59 14.69 -12.22
C VAL A 357 14.00 14.95 -10.84
N LEU A 358 12.67 14.90 -10.72
CA LEU A 358 11.99 15.08 -9.44
C LEU A 358 12.33 13.96 -8.45
N TRP A 359 12.33 12.71 -8.90
CA TRP A 359 12.64 11.53 -8.08
C TRP A 359 14.06 11.61 -7.50
N ILE A 360 15.05 11.84 -8.37
CA ILE A 360 16.45 11.99 -7.96
C ILE A 360 16.64 13.23 -7.08
N GLY A 361 15.99 14.35 -7.41
CA GLY A 361 16.04 15.57 -6.61
C GLY A 361 15.50 15.37 -5.18
N ILE A 362 14.35 14.72 -5.03
CA ILE A 362 13.77 14.44 -3.69
C ILE A 362 14.68 13.51 -2.90
N SER A 363 15.25 12.48 -3.53
CA SER A 363 16.14 11.58 -2.82
C SER A 363 17.44 12.25 -2.40
N ALA A 364 18.01 13.11 -3.24
CA ALA A 364 19.21 13.87 -2.92
C ALA A 364 19.00 14.81 -1.71
N LEU A 365 17.77 15.25 -1.45
CA LEU A 365 17.41 16.02 -0.25
C LEU A 365 17.33 15.15 1.01
N ALA A 366 17.09 13.84 0.88
CA ALA A 366 17.08 12.89 2.00
C ALA A 366 18.49 12.37 2.34
N GLY A 367 19.40 12.38 1.38
CA GLY A 367 20.81 12.05 1.55
C GLY A 367 21.54 12.09 0.21
N PRO A 368 22.84 12.44 0.17
CA PRO A 368 23.60 12.48 -1.08
C PRO A 368 23.71 11.07 -1.68
N TYR A 369 23.50 10.96 -3.00
CA TYR A 369 23.82 9.74 -3.75
C TYR A 369 25.34 9.62 -3.89
N THR A 370 25.95 8.83 -3.04
CA THR A 370 27.31 8.37 -3.25
C THR A 370 27.29 7.13 -4.12
N PRO A 371 28.23 6.96 -5.07
CA PRO A 371 28.44 5.68 -5.72
C PRO A 371 28.62 4.59 -4.67
N GLU A 372 27.79 3.56 -4.78
CA GLU A 372 27.79 2.40 -3.89
C GLU A 372 28.23 1.18 -4.70
N SER A 373 28.90 0.23 -4.05
CA SER A 373 29.23 -1.02 -4.73
C SER A 373 27.95 -1.81 -5.04
N PRO A 374 27.89 -2.55 -6.15
CA PRO A 374 26.83 -3.53 -6.36
C PRO A 374 26.75 -4.48 -5.14
N PRO A 375 25.56 -5.04 -4.84
CA PRO A 375 25.42 -6.02 -3.76
C PRO A 375 26.46 -7.15 -3.86
N GLU A 376 27.11 -7.50 -2.75
CA GLU A 376 28.18 -8.52 -2.72
C GLU A 376 27.70 -9.87 -3.30
N ALA A 377 26.44 -10.22 -3.03
CA ALA A 377 25.75 -11.39 -3.57
C ALA A 377 25.77 -11.51 -5.10
N LEU A 378 25.90 -10.41 -5.85
CA LEU A 378 26.05 -10.47 -7.31
C LEU A 378 27.42 -11.04 -7.72
N PHE A 379 28.46 -10.79 -6.95
CA PHE A 379 29.82 -11.28 -7.24
C PHE A 379 29.98 -12.77 -6.91
N GLU A 380 29.09 -13.34 -6.10
CA GLU A 380 29.04 -14.77 -5.81
C GLU A 380 28.40 -15.59 -6.95
N LEU A 381 27.66 -14.92 -7.83
CA LEU A 381 27.01 -15.55 -8.97
C LEU A 381 27.99 -15.77 -10.14
N THR A 382 27.77 -16.85 -10.88
CA THR A 382 28.47 -17.05 -12.17
C THR A 382 28.11 -15.93 -13.16
N THR A 383 29.03 -15.57 -14.06
CA THR A 383 28.81 -14.51 -15.06
C THR A 383 27.49 -14.65 -15.85
N PRO A 384 27.07 -15.85 -16.29
CA PRO A 384 25.77 -16.02 -16.94
C PRO A 384 24.57 -15.67 -16.03
N LEU A 385 24.65 -16.02 -14.74
CA LEU A 385 23.57 -15.71 -13.77
C LEU A 385 23.50 -14.22 -13.45
N VAL A 386 24.64 -13.54 -13.34
CA VAL A 386 24.70 -12.08 -13.23
C VAL A 386 24.03 -11.41 -14.43
N ALA A 387 24.36 -11.87 -15.65
CA ALA A 387 23.76 -11.33 -16.86
C ALA A 387 22.24 -11.53 -16.89
N VAL A 388 21.76 -12.73 -16.55
CA VAL A 388 20.32 -13.02 -16.45
C VAL A 388 19.64 -12.14 -15.40
N TRP A 389 20.26 -11.95 -14.23
CA TRP A 389 19.71 -11.13 -13.17
C TRP A 389 19.65 -9.66 -13.58
N ILE A 390 20.73 -9.08 -14.11
CA ILE A 390 20.78 -7.68 -14.55
C ILE A 390 19.80 -7.45 -15.71
N MET A 391 19.73 -8.35 -16.69
CA MET A 391 18.76 -8.26 -17.79
C MET A 391 17.34 -8.35 -17.26
N GLY A 392 17.06 -9.29 -16.35
CA GLY A 392 15.76 -9.42 -15.70
C GLY A 392 15.38 -8.16 -14.93
N ARG A 393 16.28 -7.62 -14.11
CA ARG A 393 16.09 -6.40 -13.32
C ARG A 393 15.80 -5.19 -14.21
N THR A 394 16.57 -5.04 -15.29
CA THR A 394 16.44 -3.96 -16.26
C THR A 394 15.14 -4.06 -17.07
N LEU A 395 14.85 -5.23 -17.67
CA LEU A 395 13.62 -5.46 -18.43
C LEU A 395 12.38 -5.35 -17.53
N GLY A 396 12.48 -5.86 -16.31
CA GLY A 396 11.44 -5.73 -15.30
C GLY A 396 11.14 -4.26 -15.00
N ALA A 397 12.17 -3.47 -14.69
CA ALA A 397 12.01 -2.05 -14.36
C ALA A 397 11.51 -1.20 -15.52
N ILE A 398 12.01 -1.43 -16.74
CA ILE A 398 11.72 -0.55 -17.90
C ILE A 398 10.41 -0.94 -18.59
N LEU A 399 10.07 -2.23 -18.63
CA LEU A 399 8.92 -2.72 -19.40
C LEU A 399 7.82 -3.26 -18.51
N VAL A 400 8.10 -4.29 -17.70
CA VAL A 400 7.04 -5.03 -17.01
C VAL A 400 6.39 -4.17 -15.93
N VAL A 401 7.18 -3.57 -15.04
CA VAL A 401 6.69 -2.75 -13.92
C VAL A 401 5.81 -1.58 -14.41
N PRO A 402 6.25 -0.73 -15.36
CA PRO A 402 5.42 0.35 -15.89
C PRO A 402 4.10 -0.14 -16.50
N ILE A 403 4.11 -1.26 -17.21
CA ILE A 403 2.88 -1.82 -17.81
C ILE A 403 1.94 -2.30 -16.71
N VAL A 404 2.41 -3.14 -15.77
CA VAL A 404 1.52 -3.74 -14.76
C VAL A 404 1.00 -2.71 -13.77
N GLU A 405 1.82 -1.75 -13.37
CA GLU A 405 1.40 -0.70 -12.45
C GLU A 405 0.43 0.27 -13.10
N GLU A 406 0.73 0.78 -14.30
CA GLU A 406 -0.18 1.72 -14.95
C GLU A 406 -1.50 1.06 -15.36
N LEU A 407 -1.51 -0.23 -15.70
CA LEU A 407 -2.75 -1.01 -15.86
C LEU A 407 -3.59 -1.00 -14.57
N ALA A 408 -2.98 -1.27 -13.42
CA ALA A 408 -3.69 -1.35 -12.14
C ALA A 408 -4.16 0.01 -11.62
N PHE A 409 -3.27 1.01 -11.62
CA PHE A 409 -3.55 2.32 -11.03
C PHE A 409 -4.33 3.22 -11.99
N ARG A 410 -3.85 3.41 -13.22
CA ARG A 410 -4.42 4.38 -14.18
C ARG A 410 -5.49 3.73 -15.06
N GLY A 411 -5.26 2.48 -15.46
CA GLY A 411 -6.19 1.67 -16.23
C GLY A 411 -7.44 1.23 -15.46
N PHE A 412 -7.30 0.94 -14.17
CA PHE A 412 -8.38 0.47 -13.30
C PHE A 412 -8.71 1.44 -12.15
N LEU A 413 -7.83 1.62 -11.15
CA LEU A 413 -8.19 2.27 -9.88
C LEU A 413 -8.73 3.69 -10.09
N LEU A 414 -8.00 4.54 -10.82
CA LEU A 414 -8.39 5.92 -11.12
C LEU A 414 -9.79 5.95 -11.77
N ARG A 415 -10.03 5.10 -12.77
CA ARG A 415 -11.32 5.04 -13.49
C ARG A 415 -12.44 4.45 -12.61
N ARG A 416 -12.11 3.49 -11.76
CA ARG A 416 -13.05 2.83 -10.83
C ARG A 416 -13.51 3.73 -9.69
N LEU A 417 -12.66 4.68 -9.29
CA LEU A 417 -13.02 5.75 -8.35
C LEU A 417 -13.95 6.79 -8.96
N ILE A 418 -14.00 6.91 -10.30
CA ILE A 418 -14.92 7.80 -11.01
C ILE A 418 -16.29 7.14 -11.21
N ALA A 419 -16.33 5.88 -11.63
CA ALA A 419 -17.58 5.15 -11.88
C ALA A 419 -17.46 3.65 -11.58
N SER A 420 -18.59 3.02 -11.23
CA SER A 420 -18.65 1.57 -11.01
C SER A 420 -18.31 0.76 -12.26
N ASP A 421 -18.88 1.17 -13.39
CA ASP A 421 -18.49 0.72 -14.70
C ASP A 421 -17.33 1.56 -15.24
N PHE A 422 -16.14 1.26 -14.75
CA PHE A 422 -14.92 1.98 -15.10
C PHE A 422 -14.55 1.81 -16.58
N THR A 423 -15.02 0.77 -17.26
CA THR A 423 -14.65 0.47 -18.65
C THR A 423 -15.16 1.52 -19.63
N ASN A 424 -16.27 2.18 -19.28
CA ASN A 424 -16.87 3.29 -20.03
C ASN A 424 -16.30 4.67 -19.67
N VAL A 425 -15.39 4.75 -18.69
CA VAL A 425 -14.76 6.02 -18.32
C VAL A 425 -13.62 6.34 -19.30
N PRO A 426 -13.65 7.49 -20.00
CA PRO A 426 -12.56 7.90 -20.89
C PRO A 426 -11.25 8.14 -20.13
N TYR A 427 -10.11 7.87 -20.77
CA TYR A 427 -8.77 8.05 -20.16
C TYR A 427 -8.36 9.53 -20.01
N ASP A 428 -8.98 10.44 -20.76
CA ASP A 428 -8.80 11.89 -20.67
C ASP A 428 -9.68 12.56 -19.60
N LYS A 429 -10.58 11.80 -18.96
CA LYS A 429 -11.45 12.33 -17.92
C LYS A 429 -10.66 12.64 -16.65
N TRP A 430 -10.51 13.93 -16.35
CA TRP A 430 -9.85 14.38 -15.14
C TRP A 430 -10.81 14.48 -13.96
N HIS A 431 -10.47 13.85 -12.85
CA HIS A 431 -11.25 13.90 -11.61
C HIS A 431 -10.30 13.95 -10.41
N TRP A 432 -10.17 15.13 -9.80
CA TRP A 432 -9.18 15.39 -8.75
C TRP A 432 -9.16 14.37 -7.61
N PRO A 433 -10.30 14.01 -6.98
CA PRO A 433 -10.27 12.99 -5.92
C PRO A 433 -9.76 11.63 -6.41
N ALA A 434 -10.13 11.23 -7.63
CA ALA A 434 -9.69 9.94 -8.18
C ALA A 434 -8.20 9.93 -8.50
N VAL A 435 -7.68 11.04 -9.04
CA VAL A 435 -6.25 11.23 -9.31
C VAL A 435 -5.46 11.19 -7.99
N LEU A 436 -5.86 11.98 -6.99
CA LEU A 436 -5.13 12.06 -5.73
C LEU A 436 -5.15 10.73 -4.96
N ILE A 437 -6.32 10.08 -4.86
CA ILE A 437 -6.44 8.77 -4.17
C ILE A 437 -5.64 7.70 -4.93
N SER A 438 -5.72 7.65 -6.26
CA SER A 438 -4.95 6.68 -7.05
C SER A 438 -3.44 6.93 -6.96
N SER A 439 -2.99 8.18 -6.92
CA SER A 439 -1.58 8.52 -6.76
C SER A 439 -1.08 8.25 -5.35
N LEU A 440 -1.92 8.41 -4.32
CA LEU A 440 -1.58 8.02 -2.96
C LEU A 440 -1.46 6.50 -2.82
N ALA A 441 -2.36 5.74 -3.46
CA ALA A 441 -2.26 4.28 -3.51
C ALA A 441 -1.00 3.82 -4.24
N PHE A 442 -0.62 4.51 -5.32
CA PHE A 442 0.64 4.28 -6.03
C PHE A 442 1.84 4.61 -5.13
N ALA A 443 1.82 5.74 -4.42
CA ALA A 443 2.88 6.12 -3.49
C ALA A 443 3.10 5.08 -2.37
N ALA A 444 2.01 4.51 -1.85
CA ALA A 444 2.06 3.57 -0.72
C ALA A 444 2.79 2.26 -1.02
N VAL A 445 3.00 1.91 -2.30
CA VAL A 445 3.78 0.72 -2.69
C VAL A 445 5.25 1.03 -2.99
N HIS A 446 5.66 2.30 -2.86
CA HIS A 446 7.02 2.76 -3.11
C HIS A 446 7.73 3.14 -1.80
N GLN A 447 9.06 2.99 -1.75
CA GLN A 447 9.86 3.42 -0.60
C GLN A 447 9.84 4.95 -0.46
N GLN A 448 9.95 5.68 -1.58
CA GLN A 448 9.91 7.13 -1.59
C GLN A 448 8.47 7.64 -1.80
N TRP A 449 7.73 7.85 -0.71
CA TRP A 449 6.29 8.15 -0.78
C TRP A 449 5.98 9.48 -1.49
N ILE A 450 6.79 10.52 -1.25
CA ILE A 450 6.59 11.84 -1.88
C ILE A 450 6.86 11.76 -3.38
N GLY A 451 7.96 11.11 -3.78
CA GLY A 451 8.33 10.86 -5.17
C GLY A 451 7.25 10.05 -5.88
N GLY A 452 6.80 8.95 -5.27
CA GLY A 452 5.72 8.10 -5.79
C GLY A 452 4.41 8.86 -5.98
N PHE A 453 4.03 9.71 -5.03
CA PHE A 453 2.80 10.51 -5.15
C PHE A 453 2.88 11.49 -6.33
N ALA A 454 3.99 12.23 -6.44
CA ALA A 454 4.18 13.20 -7.51
C ALA A 454 4.29 12.53 -8.89
N ALA A 455 5.06 11.44 -8.99
CA ALA A 455 5.14 10.60 -10.18
C ALA A 455 3.74 10.13 -10.60
N GLY A 456 2.95 9.66 -9.63
CA GLY A 456 1.61 9.19 -9.89
C GLY A 456 0.66 10.26 -10.46
N VAL A 457 0.75 11.50 -9.97
CA VAL A 457 -0.04 12.63 -10.51
C VAL A 457 0.42 12.97 -11.93
N LEU A 458 1.73 12.97 -12.17
CA LEU A 458 2.31 13.26 -13.48
C LEU A 458 2.00 12.17 -14.53
N TYR A 459 1.99 10.90 -14.16
CA TYR A 459 1.55 9.81 -15.05
C TYR A 459 0.05 9.89 -15.36
N ALA A 460 -0.80 10.23 -14.38
CA ALA A 460 -2.20 10.51 -14.64
C ALA A 460 -2.39 11.69 -15.61
N TYR A 461 -1.54 12.71 -15.52
CA TYR A 461 -1.53 13.83 -16.45
C TYR A 461 -1.04 13.44 -17.85
N ALA A 462 -0.01 12.59 -17.96
CA ALA A 462 0.45 12.03 -19.23
C ALA A 462 -0.69 11.29 -19.95
N GLN A 463 -1.41 10.41 -19.23
CA GLN A 463 -2.60 9.74 -19.76
C GLN A 463 -3.66 10.74 -20.25
N LYS A 464 -3.95 11.76 -19.43
CA LYS A 464 -5.00 12.74 -19.72
C LYS A 464 -4.77 13.45 -21.05
N ARG A 465 -3.52 13.85 -21.33
CA ARG A 465 -3.18 14.71 -22.48
C ARG A 465 -3.66 14.17 -23.82
N ARG A 466 -3.53 12.86 -24.04
CA ARG A 466 -3.96 12.20 -25.30
C ARG A 466 -5.17 11.29 -25.12
N GLY A 467 -5.62 11.07 -23.88
CA GLY A 467 -6.63 10.08 -23.56
C GLY A 467 -6.15 8.65 -23.82
N LEU A 468 -4.87 8.38 -23.56
CA LEU A 468 -4.23 7.10 -23.85
C LEU A 468 -3.49 6.59 -22.63
N LEU A 469 -3.75 5.33 -22.24
CA LEU A 469 -3.00 4.69 -21.17
C LEU A 469 -1.52 4.50 -21.53
N SER A 470 -1.22 4.35 -22.82
CA SER A 470 0.16 4.23 -23.31
C SER A 470 1.04 5.42 -22.94
N ASP A 471 0.50 6.63 -22.84
CA ASP A 471 1.28 7.81 -22.47
C ASP A 471 1.75 7.76 -21.00
N ALA A 472 0.94 7.21 -20.09
CA ALA A 472 1.37 6.96 -18.72
C ALA A 472 2.44 5.84 -18.66
N ILE A 473 2.22 4.75 -19.38
CA ILE A 473 3.17 3.63 -19.46
C ILE A 473 4.52 4.11 -20.01
N VAL A 474 4.52 4.89 -21.09
CA VAL A 474 5.75 5.42 -21.71
C VAL A 474 6.45 6.40 -20.77
N ALA A 475 5.72 7.31 -20.12
CA ALA A 475 6.32 8.24 -19.17
C ALA A 475 7.02 7.48 -18.02
N HIS A 476 6.34 6.47 -17.46
CA HIS A 476 6.88 5.65 -16.39
C HIS A 476 8.07 4.79 -16.88
N ALA A 477 7.98 4.17 -18.05
CA ALA A 477 9.09 3.43 -18.65
C ALA A 477 10.33 4.30 -18.89
N VAL A 478 10.15 5.54 -19.34
CA VAL A 478 11.25 6.51 -19.51
C VAL A 478 11.87 6.87 -18.16
N THR A 479 11.06 7.13 -17.13
CA THR A 479 11.57 7.37 -15.77
C THR A 479 12.47 6.20 -15.33
N ASN A 480 11.97 4.97 -15.45
CA ASN A 480 12.70 3.78 -14.99
C ASN A 480 13.93 3.48 -15.86
N ALA A 481 13.89 3.79 -17.15
CA ALA A 481 15.06 3.67 -18.03
C ALA A 481 16.18 4.61 -17.62
N LEU A 482 15.85 5.85 -17.24
CA LEU A 482 16.84 6.82 -16.76
C LEU A 482 17.41 6.43 -15.38
N ILE A 483 16.56 5.91 -14.48
CA ILE A 483 17.01 5.36 -13.19
C ILE A 483 17.94 4.16 -13.42
N ALA A 484 17.56 3.22 -14.30
CA ALA A 484 18.39 2.06 -14.63
C ALA A 484 19.74 2.48 -15.25
N LEU A 485 19.75 3.50 -16.11
CA LEU A 485 20.98 4.07 -16.65
C LEU A 485 21.85 4.66 -15.54
N GLN A 486 21.26 5.39 -14.59
CA GLN A 486 22.00 5.96 -13.46
C GLN A 486 22.60 4.88 -12.55
N VAL A 487 21.87 3.78 -12.30
CA VAL A 487 22.39 2.64 -11.54
C VAL A 487 23.57 2.00 -12.27
N LEU A 488 23.36 1.59 -13.53
CA LEU A 488 24.34 0.78 -14.26
C LEU A 488 25.56 1.58 -14.73
N ALA A 489 25.39 2.85 -15.10
CA ALA A 489 26.46 3.68 -15.63
C ALA A 489 27.13 4.58 -14.57
N ALA A 490 26.37 5.07 -13.57
CA ALA A 490 26.91 5.95 -12.52
C ALA A 490 27.15 5.24 -11.18
N GLY A 491 26.75 3.98 -11.04
CA GLY A 491 27.03 3.17 -9.84
C GLY A 491 26.17 3.53 -8.62
N HIS A 492 25.01 4.17 -8.81
CA HIS A 492 24.10 4.51 -7.71
C HIS A 492 23.17 3.33 -7.37
N TRP A 493 23.73 2.23 -6.85
CA TRP A 493 23.01 0.97 -6.63
C TRP A 493 21.89 1.05 -5.58
N SER A 494 21.91 2.01 -4.66
CA SER A 494 20.81 2.29 -3.72
C SER A 494 19.48 2.67 -4.37
N LEU A 495 19.46 2.97 -5.68
CA LEU A 495 18.24 3.17 -6.46
C LEU A 495 17.50 1.86 -6.82
N TRP A 496 18.13 0.70 -6.63
CA TRP A 496 17.62 -0.60 -7.09
C TRP A 496 17.27 -1.60 -5.99
#